data_AF-A0A2D5J9J0-F1
#
_entry.id   AF-A0A2D5J9J0-F1
#
_cell.length_a   1.000
_cell.length_b   1.000
_cell.length_c   1.000
_cell.angle_alpha   90.00
_cell.angle_beta   90.00
_cell.angle_gamma   90.00
#
_symmetry.space_group_name_H-M   'P 1'
#
loop_
_entity.id
_entity.type
_entity.pdbx_description
1 polymer ?
#
loop_
_entity_poly.entity_id
_entity_poly.type
_entity_poly.pdbx_seq_one_letter_code
_entity_poly.pdbx_strand_id
1 'polypeptide(L)'
;MNTQTTFRREIGRGREPVNRLLLGNYVRQAEIGAFGEERGIEQGLRFNVVAETLVTETGGDDVDGILSYDMLVQSIDKVLDAERLDLLETLAERIADRLLALPLVTHVTLRVEKMDRGPFQLGVEIERARPGGAGPLPERFAHAAQPLVMLVPWAAVGDARLPDWLDALAATGRPVVLTVDPAPSPVRAGTGDAQRQGDLLAMEQAAWAIAGRDARICVVESRTELNYAIDQAFLAVWAPGRIVRRAQDRRVRDDLRGRDLAAWFAGQLGVEDLRVLGAPLAEPACAP
;
A
#
# COMPACT_ATOMS: atom_id res chain seq x y z
N MET A 1 -5.70 -2.13 -38.78
CA MET A 1 -4.39 -2.81 -38.81
C MET A 1 -3.65 -2.40 -37.54
N ASN A 2 -3.84 -3.14 -36.45
CA ASN A 2 -3.36 -2.78 -35.12
C ASN A 2 -2.34 -3.86 -34.71
N THR A 3 -1.06 -3.61 -34.94
CA THR A 3 0.04 -4.47 -34.52
C THR A 3 0.22 -4.31 -33.01
N GLN A 4 -0.45 -5.17 -32.23
CA GLN A 4 0.03 -5.52 -30.90
C GLN A 4 1.39 -6.19 -31.07
N THR A 5 2.48 -5.42 -30.95
CA THR A 5 3.83 -6.00 -30.92
C THR A 5 3.97 -6.76 -29.61
N THR A 6 3.91 -8.08 -29.73
CA THR A 6 3.96 -9.07 -28.66
C THR A 6 5.24 -8.92 -27.85
N PHE A 7 5.10 -8.62 -26.56
CA PHE A 7 6.20 -8.62 -25.57
C PHE A 7 6.57 -10.07 -25.21
N ARG A 8 7.10 -10.84 -26.16
CA ARG A 8 7.51 -12.24 -25.94
C ARG A 8 9.01 -12.39 -26.13
N ARG A 9 9.77 -12.35 -25.03
CA ARG A 9 11.15 -12.85 -24.99
C ARG A 9 11.10 -14.38 -25.01
N GLU A 10 11.81 -15.01 -25.94
CA GLU A 10 11.98 -16.46 -25.98
C GLU A 10 12.64 -16.96 -24.68
N ILE A 11 12.04 -17.98 -24.06
CA ILE A 11 12.57 -18.58 -22.83
C ILE A 11 13.77 -19.44 -23.17
N GLY A 12 14.98 -18.97 -22.82
CA GLY A 12 16.16 -19.81 -22.77
C GLY A 12 16.01 -20.92 -21.72
N ARG A 13 16.26 -22.18 -22.10
CA ARG A 13 16.25 -23.34 -21.19
C ARG A 13 17.26 -23.11 -20.06
N GLY A 14 16.80 -23.17 -18.80
CA GLY A 14 17.65 -23.17 -17.60
C GLY A 14 17.31 -22.17 -16.51
N ARG A 15 16.34 -21.26 -16.72
CA ARG A 15 15.82 -20.39 -15.64
C ARG A 15 14.79 -21.14 -14.80
N GLU A 16 14.89 -21.03 -13.48
CA GLU A 16 13.81 -21.37 -12.55
C GLU A 16 12.50 -20.73 -13.01
N PRO A 17 11.33 -21.35 -12.72
CA PRO A 17 10.05 -20.73 -13.05
C PRO A 17 9.98 -19.34 -12.41
N VAL A 18 9.60 -18.34 -13.19
CA VAL A 18 9.42 -16.95 -12.75
C VAL A 18 8.01 -16.48 -13.08
N ASN A 19 7.41 -15.73 -12.17
CA ASN A 19 6.16 -15.02 -12.42
C ASN A 19 6.47 -13.67 -13.07
N ARG A 20 5.57 -13.17 -13.93
CA ARG A 20 5.74 -11.85 -14.58
C ARG A 20 4.50 -11.00 -14.38
N LEU A 21 4.72 -9.79 -13.89
CA LEU A 21 3.71 -8.75 -13.79
C LEU A 21 3.93 -7.73 -14.90
N LEU A 22 2.85 -7.35 -15.58
CA LEU A 22 2.89 -6.47 -16.73
C LEU A 22 2.06 -5.23 -16.46
N LEU A 23 2.68 -4.06 -16.61
CA LEU A 23 1.99 -2.77 -16.70
C LEU A 23 2.26 -2.21 -18.10
N GLY A 24 1.22 -2.07 -18.91
CA GLY A 24 1.34 -1.60 -20.29
C GLY A 24 0.63 -0.28 -20.51
N ASN A 25 1.21 0.59 -21.34
CA ASN A 25 0.63 1.86 -21.78
C ASN A 25 0.18 2.78 -20.64
N TYR A 26 0.90 2.80 -19.53
CA TYR A 26 0.60 3.70 -18.42
C TYR A 26 1.06 5.10 -18.77
N VAL A 27 0.16 6.09 -18.78
CA VAL A 27 0.47 7.47 -19.21
C VAL A 27 0.41 8.43 -18.03
N ARG A 28 1.45 9.27 -17.91
CA ARG A 28 1.53 10.36 -16.93
C ARG A 28 2.08 11.63 -17.56
N GLN A 29 1.63 12.77 -17.06
CA GLN A 29 2.20 14.07 -17.38
C GLN A 29 3.35 14.32 -16.42
N ALA A 30 4.51 14.72 -16.94
CA ALA A 30 5.66 15.07 -16.13
C ALA A 30 6.54 16.11 -16.85
N GLU A 31 7.16 16.99 -16.08
CA GLU A 31 8.18 17.89 -16.60
C GLU A 31 9.51 17.14 -16.72
N ILE A 32 9.94 16.82 -17.95
CA ILE A 32 11.20 16.10 -18.20
C ILE A 32 11.93 16.60 -19.45
N GLY A 33 13.19 16.96 -19.29
CA GLY A 33 13.97 17.50 -20.40
C GLY A 33 15.27 18.18 -20.00
N ALA A 34 16.30 17.97 -20.79
CA ALA A 34 17.63 18.59 -20.62
C ALA A 34 17.76 19.90 -21.41
N PHE A 35 16.83 20.20 -22.33
CA PHE A 35 16.86 21.40 -23.15
C PHE A 35 16.13 22.56 -22.47
N GLY A 36 16.68 23.77 -22.55
CA GLY A 36 16.09 24.97 -21.91
C GLY A 36 14.69 25.31 -22.40
N GLU A 37 14.31 24.84 -23.58
CA GLU A 37 12.99 25.00 -24.23
C GLU A 37 11.93 24.04 -23.66
N GLU A 38 12.34 22.99 -22.93
CA GLU A 38 11.47 22.00 -22.30
C GLU A 38 11.10 22.38 -20.86
N ARG A 39 11.59 23.53 -20.36
CA ARG A 39 11.30 24.04 -19.00
C ARG A 39 9.90 24.62 -18.91
N GLY A 40 9.14 24.19 -17.89
CA GLY A 40 7.78 24.66 -17.63
C GLY A 40 6.70 24.04 -18.53
N ILE A 41 7.02 22.97 -19.28
CA ILE A 41 6.08 22.25 -20.15
C ILE A 41 5.99 20.80 -19.68
N GLU A 42 4.79 20.40 -19.24
CA GLU A 42 4.49 19.00 -18.98
C GLU A 42 4.41 18.21 -20.29
N GLN A 43 5.06 17.04 -20.30
CA GLN A 43 5.06 16.12 -21.42
C GLN A 43 4.43 14.79 -20.98
N GLY A 44 3.63 14.21 -21.87
CA GLY A 44 3.06 12.88 -21.75
C GLY A 44 4.16 11.83 -21.88
N LEU A 45 4.38 11.10 -20.80
CA LEU A 45 5.24 9.93 -20.74
C LEU A 45 4.42 8.66 -20.71
N ARG A 46 4.81 7.68 -21.52
CA ARG A 46 4.24 6.33 -21.53
C ARG A 46 5.23 5.33 -20.95
N PHE A 47 4.76 4.56 -19.98
CA PHE A 47 5.52 3.54 -19.28
C PHE A 47 5.01 2.15 -19.64
N ASN A 48 5.94 1.23 -19.94
CA ASN A 48 5.70 -0.19 -20.04
C ASN A 48 6.67 -0.93 -19.14
N VAL A 49 6.16 -1.71 -18.20
CA VAL A 49 6.93 -2.41 -17.17
C VAL A 49 6.65 -3.91 -17.24
N VAL A 50 7.71 -4.70 -17.21
CA VAL A 50 7.66 -6.13 -16.91
C VAL A 50 8.52 -6.37 -15.68
N ALA A 51 7.89 -6.79 -14.58
CA ALA A 51 8.58 -7.20 -13.36
C ALA A 51 8.55 -8.73 -13.26
N GLU A 52 9.71 -9.37 -13.25
CA GLU A 52 9.83 -10.79 -12.92
C GLU A 52 9.91 -10.93 -11.40
N THR A 53 9.12 -11.85 -10.83
CA THR A 53 9.08 -12.11 -9.40
C THR A 53 9.43 -13.56 -9.08
N LEU A 54 9.88 -13.78 -7.84
CA LEU A 54 10.01 -15.12 -7.27
C LEU A 54 8.65 -15.84 -7.29
N VAL A 55 8.67 -17.14 -7.54
CA VAL A 55 7.49 -18.00 -7.42
C VAL A 55 7.30 -18.33 -5.94
N THR A 56 6.19 -17.89 -5.36
CA THR A 56 5.78 -18.26 -4.00
C THR A 56 4.96 -19.56 -4.08
N GLU A 57 5.30 -20.59 -3.29
CA GLU A 57 4.61 -21.90 -3.29
C GLU A 57 3.18 -21.88 -2.72
N THR A 58 2.63 -20.71 -2.39
CA THR A 58 1.24 -20.55 -1.96
C THR A 58 0.32 -20.61 -3.18
N GLY A 59 0.00 -21.85 -3.60
CA GLY A 59 -1.03 -22.18 -4.60
C GLY A 59 -2.45 -21.98 -4.09
N GLY A 60 -2.76 -20.78 -3.61
CA GLY A 60 -4.12 -20.32 -3.33
C GLY A 60 -4.42 -19.08 -4.17
N ASP A 61 -5.68 -18.86 -4.50
CA ASP A 61 -6.21 -17.67 -5.20
C ASP A 61 -6.11 -16.38 -4.32
N ASP A 62 -5.08 -16.31 -3.47
CA ASP A 62 -4.80 -15.29 -2.49
C ASP A 62 -3.91 -14.23 -3.14
N VAL A 63 -4.59 -13.23 -3.72
CA VAL A 63 -3.99 -12.08 -4.43
C VAL A 63 -3.01 -11.30 -3.54
N ASP A 64 -3.06 -11.49 -2.22
CA ASP A 64 -2.31 -10.74 -1.21
C ASP A 64 -0.83 -11.17 -1.04
N GLY A 65 -0.44 -12.35 -1.55
CA GLY A 65 0.97 -12.79 -1.62
C GLY A 65 1.67 -12.41 -2.93
N ILE A 66 0.92 -11.86 -3.89
CA ILE A 66 1.38 -11.53 -5.22
C ILE A 66 1.59 -10.02 -5.29
N LEU A 67 2.78 -9.59 -5.74
CA LEU A 67 3.07 -8.18 -5.99
C LEU A 67 1.96 -7.56 -6.86
N SER A 68 1.24 -6.56 -6.34
CA SER A 68 0.13 -5.91 -7.05
C SER A 68 0.65 -4.99 -8.17
N TYR A 69 -0.06 -4.93 -9.30
CA TYR A 69 0.18 -3.94 -10.36
C TYR A 69 0.06 -2.49 -9.87
N ASP A 70 -0.70 -2.24 -8.80
CA ASP A 70 -0.78 -0.93 -8.16
C ASP A 70 0.58 -0.49 -7.61
N MET A 71 1.41 -1.43 -7.14
CA MET A 71 2.78 -1.11 -6.68
C MET A 71 3.67 -0.64 -7.82
N LEU A 72 3.44 -1.13 -9.06
CA LEU A 72 4.17 -0.67 -10.25
C LEU A 72 3.79 0.78 -10.56
N VAL A 73 2.49 1.07 -10.60
CA VAL A 73 1.92 2.41 -10.81
C VAL A 73 2.45 3.40 -9.77
N GLN A 74 2.37 3.05 -8.49
CA GLN A 74 2.85 3.89 -7.38
C GLN A 74 4.36 4.11 -7.41
N SER A 75 5.14 3.11 -7.81
CA SER A 75 6.59 3.26 -7.92
C SER A 75 6.98 4.27 -9.01
N ILE A 76 6.22 4.31 -10.11
CA ILE A 76 6.39 5.32 -11.15
C ILE A 76 6.01 6.70 -10.62
N ASP A 77 4.80 6.83 -10.06
CA ASP A 77 4.28 8.12 -9.58
C ASP A 77 5.21 8.72 -8.50
N LYS A 78 5.67 7.93 -7.52
CA LYS A 78 6.60 8.40 -6.49
C LYS A 78 7.93 8.92 -7.04
N VAL A 79 8.42 8.36 -8.15
CA VAL A 79 9.67 8.85 -8.76
C VAL A 79 9.41 10.14 -9.53
N LEU A 80 8.25 10.26 -10.19
CA LEU A 80 7.85 11.48 -10.88
C LEU A 80 7.60 12.64 -9.91
N ASP A 81 7.02 12.38 -8.74
CA ASP A 81 6.70 13.38 -7.73
C ASP A 81 7.93 13.83 -6.90
N ALA A 82 8.99 13.01 -6.85
CA ALA A 82 10.13 13.27 -5.98
C ALA A 82 10.99 14.46 -6.45
N GLU A 83 11.30 14.52 -7.74
CA GLU A 83 12.07 15.63 -8.31
C GLU A 83 11.93 15.67 -9.84
N ARG A 84 12.11 16.87 -10.40
CA ARG A 84 12.23 17.05 -11.85
C ARG A 84 13.54 16.46 -12.36
N LEU A 85 13.47 15.58 -13.35
CA LEU A 85 14.63 14.95 -13.97
C LEU A 85 14.89 15.50 -15.37
N ASP A 86 16.16 15.63 -15.73
CA ASP A 86 16.57 16.13 -17.06
C ASP A 86 16.60 15.01 -18.11
N LEU A 87 16.83 13.76 -17.69
CA LEU A 87 17.09 12.61 -18.58
C LEU A 87 16.11 11.47 -18.35
N LEU A 88 15.60 10.88 -19.43
CA LEU A 88 14.72 9.69 -19.39
C LEU A 88 15.46 8.49 -18.83
N GLU A 89 16.76 8.39 -19.08
CA GLU A 89 17.65 7.36 -18.56
C GLU A 89 17.69 7.40 -17.02
N THR A 90 17.79 8.61 -16.45
CA THR A 90 17.83 8.78 -14.98
C THR A 90 16.47 8.46 -14.35
N LEU A 91 15.38 8.87 -15.00
CA LEU A 91 14.02 8.50 -14.59
C LEU A 91 13.83 6.99 -14.61
N ALA A 92 14.20 6.34 -15.71
CA ALA A 92 14.07 4.90 -15.86
C ALA A 92 14.90 4.16 -14.78
N GLU A 93 16.15 4.59 -14.56
CA GLU A 93 17.02 3.96 -13.55
C GLU A 93 16.41 4.04 -12.14
N ARG A 94 15.91 5.20 -11.75
CA ARG A 94 15.27 5.39 -10.42
C ARG A 94 14.02 4.56 -10.25
N ILE A 95 13.19 4.45 -11.29
CA ILE A 95 12.01 3.58 -11.27
C ILE A 95 12.45 2.12 -11.13
N ALA A 96 13.45 1.68 -11.90
CA ALA A 96 13.96 0.32 -11.81
C ALA A 96 14.57 -0.01 -10.45
N ASP A 97 15.37 0.90 -9.87
CA ASP A 97 15.94 0.74 -8.53
C ASP A 97 14.85 0.60 -7.47
N ARG A 98 13.81 1.45 -7.55
CA ARG A 98 12.66 1.39 -6.65
C ARG A 98 11.89 0.09 -6.76
N LEU A 99 11.68 -0.39 -7.99
CA LEU A 99 11.00 -1.67 -8.24
C LEU A 99 11.84 -2.87 -7.78
N LEU A 100 13.14 -2.86 -8.00
CA LEU A 100 14.06 -3.93 -7.57
C LEU A 100 14.25 -4.00 -6.05
N ALA A 101 14.00 -2.88 -5.36
CA ALA A 101 13.94 -2.83 -3.90
C ALA A 101 12.73 -3.60 -3.33
N LEU A 102 11.70 -3.88 -4.14
CA LEU A 102 10.54 -4.66 -3.70
C LEU A 102 10.94 -6.13 -3.48
N PRO A 103 10.56 -6.76 -2.34
CA PRO A 103 11.09 -8.06 -1.94
C PRO A 103 11.01 -9.15 -2.99
N LEU A 104 9.86 -9.23 -3.66
CA LEU A 104 9.55 -10.29 -4.63
C LEU A 104 10.15 -10.04 -6.02
N VAL A 105 10.57 -8.82 -6.35
CA VAL A 105 11.06 -8.46 -7.69
C VAL A 105 12.53 -8.81 -7.84
N THR A 106 12.84 -9.63 -8.83
CA THR A 106 14.22 -10.06 -9.13
C THR A 106 14.76 -9.38 -10.38
N HIS A 107 13.88 -9.04 -11.30
CA HIS A 107 14.23 -8.50 -12.60
C HIS A 107 13.17 -7.51 -13.08
N VAL A 108 13.60 -6.43 -13.72
CA VAL A 108 12.71 -5.40 -14.27
C VAL A 108 13.15 -5.07 -15.69
N THR A 109 12.20 -5.11 -16.62
CA THR A 109 12.30 -4.48 -17.92
C THR A 109 11.37 -3.26 -17.93
N LEU A 110 11.92 -2.07 -18.12
CA LEU A 110 11.18 -0.82 -18.12
C LEU A 110 11.44 -0.06 -19.41
N ARG A 111 10.37 0.30 -20.11
CA ARG A 111 10.38 1.19 -21.27
C ARG A 111 9.63 2.47 -20.96
N VAL A 112 10.27 3.60 -21.21
CA VAL A 112 9.72 4.95 -21.00
C VAL A 112 9.78 5.72 -22.31
N GLU A 113 8.66 6.26 -22.76
CA GLU A 113 8.55 6.96 -24.05
C GLU A 113 7.92 8.33 -23.89
N LYS A 114 8.43 9.31 -24.62
CA LYS A 114 7.80 10.63 -24.80
C LYS A 114 6.76 10.54 -25.90
N MET A 115 5.54 10.99 -25.61
CA MET A 115 4.41 10.95 -26.55
C MET A 115 4.32 12.22 -27.41
N ASP A 116 4.85 13.34 -26.94
CA ASP A 116 4.57 14.66 -27.54
C ASP A 116 5.68 15.19 -28.47
N ARG A 117 6.74 14.40 -28.74
CA ARG A 117 7.86 14.82 -29.61
C ARG A 117 7.67 14.32 -31.04
N GLY A 118 6.99 15.12 -31.86
CA GLY A 118 6.90 14.91 -33.31
C GLY A 118 6.05 13.69 -33.73
N PRO A 119 6.11 13.26 -35.00
CA PRO A 119 5.27 12.17 -35.52
C PRO A 119 5.77 10.77 -35.14
N PHE A 120 6.80 10.67 -34.30
CA PHE A 120 7.49 9.43 -33.93
C PHE A 120 7.55 9.28 -32.40
N GLN A 121 7.66 8.04 -31.92
CA GLN A 121 7.85 7.76 -30.48
C GLN A 121 9.34 7.65 -30.19
N LEU A 122 9.82 8.39 -29.19
CA LEU A 122 11.19 8.32 -28.71
C LEU A 122 11.20 7.98 -27.22
N GLY A 123 12.11 7.12 -26.81
CA GLY A 123 12.15 6.62 -25.44
C GLY A 123 13.40 5.83 -25.15
N VAL A 124 13.49 5.35 -23.91
CA VAL A 124 14.55 4.48 -23.42
C VAL A 124 13.95 3.18 -22.94
N GLU A 125 14.68 2.08 -23.10
CA GLU A 125 14.34 0.78 -22.52
C GLU A 125 15.55 0.30 -21.72
N ILE A 126 15.31 -0.08 -20.47
CA ILE A 126 16.33 -0.61 -19.59
C ILE A 126 15.91 -1.99 -19.07
N GLU A 127 16.93 -2.82 -18.87
CA GLU A 127 16.81 -4.12 -18.22
C GLU A 127 17.73 -4.10 -17.00
N ARG A 128 17.19 -4.40 -15.83
CA ARG A 128 17.92 -4.41 -14.56
C ARG A 128 17.58 -5.67 -13.76
N ALA A 129 18.57 -6.22 -13.11
CA ALA A 129 18.43 -7.34 -12.19
C ALA A 129 18.98 -6.94 -10.83
N ARG A 130 18.44 -7.52 -9.75
CA ARG A 130 18.96 -7.27 -8.40
C ARG A 130 20.47 -7.64 -8.35
N PRO A 131 21.37 -6.73 -7.94
CA PRO A 131 22.79 -7.03 -7.85
C PRO A 131 23.03 -8.06 -6.73
N GLY A 132 23.54 -9.24 -7.11
CA GLY A 132 23.65 -10.40 -6.24
C GLY A 132 22.44 -11.33 -6.39
N GLY A 133 22.63 -12.45 -7.09
CA GLY A 133 21.59 -13.46 -7.28
C GLY A 133 20.98 -13.88 -5.96
N ALA A 134 19.63 -13.87 -5.89
CA ALA A 134 18.79 -14.31 -4.78
C ALA A 134 19.44 -14.25 -3.39
N GLY A 135 20.08 -13.11 -3.06
CA GLY A 135 20.57 -12.86 -1.72
C GLY A 135 19.39 -12.58 -0.79
N PRO A 136 19.48 -12.92 0.50
CA PRO A 136 18.44 -12.60 1.46
C PRO A 136 18.13 -11.10 1.44
N LEU A 137 16.85 -10.78 1.60
CA LEU A 137 16.32 -9.42 1.57
C LEU A 137 17.17 -8.49 2.45
N PRO A 138 17.59 -7.31 1.95
CA PRO A 138 18.34 -6.35 2.76
C PRO A 138 17.52 -5.92 3.98
N GLU A 139 18.11 -6.04 5.17
CA GLU A 139 17.51 -5.73 6.48
C GLU A 139 16.94 -4.31 6.61
N ARG A 140 17.28 -3.39 5.69
CA ARG A 140 16.70 -2.03 5.66
C ARG A 140 15.23 -1.99 5.28
N PHE A 141 14.70 -3.04 4.65
CA PHE A 141 13.25 -3.23 4.48
C PHE A 141 12.65 -4.16 5.54
N ALA A 142 13.48 -4.73 6.42
CA ALA A 142 13.02 -5.62 7.48
C ALA A 142 12.33 -4.88 8.62
N HIS A 143 12.43 -3.55 8.74
CA HIS A 143 11.60 -2.73 9.63
C HIS A 143 11.25 -1.39 8.95
N ALA A 144 10.16 -1.34 8.17
CA ALA A 144 9.26 -0.22 8.40
C ALA A 144 8.89 -0.33 9.89
N ALA A 145 9.24 0.65 10.73
CA ALA A 145 9.00 0.55 12.17
C ALA A 145 7.57 0.05 12.38
N GLN A 146 7.40 -1.11 13.04
CA GLN A 146 6.08 -1.77 13.15
C GLN A 146 5.03 -0.71 13.50
N PRO A 147 3.88 -0.66 12.79
CA PRO A 147 2.91 0.38 13.04
C PRO A 147 2.41 0.30 14.48
N LEU A 148 2.10 1.45 15.08
CA LEU A 148 1.33 1.48 16.31
C LEU A 148 -0.12 1.23 15.95
N VAL A 149 -0.68 0.10 16.38
CA VAL A 149 -2.11 -0.19 16.20
C VAL A 149 -2.86 0.18 17.47
N MET A 150 -3.77 1.14 17.35
CA MET A 150 -4.55 1.67 18.46
C MET A 150 -6.02 1.31 18.27
N LEU A 151 -6.66 0.72 19.27
CA LEU A 151 -8.12 0.66 19.37
C LEU A 151 -8.63 1.96 19.98
N VAL A 152 -9.50 2.66 19.27
CA VAL A 152 -10.15 3.89 19.71
C VAL A 152 -11.58 3.55 20.15
N PRO A 153 -11.88 3.58 21.46
CA PRO A 153 -13.23 3.40 21.94
C PRO A 153 -14.15 4.49 21.40
N TRP A 154 -15.42 4.18 21.16
CA TRP A 154 -16.37 5.17 20.63
C TRP A 154 -16.45 6.44 21.50
N ALA A 155 -16.37 6.28 22.83
CA ALA A 155 -16.36 7.40 23.77
C ALA A 155 -15.18 8.37 23.55
N ALA A 156 -14.04 7.89 23.03
CA ALA A 156 -12.85 8.70 22.78
C ALA A 156 -13.00 9.60 21.53
N VAL A 157 -13.92 9.29 20.61
CA VAL A 157 -14.15 10.08 19.37
C VAL A 157 -14.63 11.51 19.71
N GLY A 158 -15.44 11.63 20.76
CA GLY A 158 -15.96 12.91 21.26
C GLY A 158 -15.15 13.54 22.38
N ASP A 159 -14.07 12.90 22.86
CA ASP A 159 -13.26 13.42 23.96
C ASP A 159 -12.49 14.67 23.52
N ALA A 160 -12.45 15.69 24.39
CA ALA A 160 -11.73 16.93 24.13
C ALA A 160 -10.21 16.73 24.01
N ARG A 161 -9.67 15.65 24.58
CA ARG A 161 -8.24 15.29 24.56
C ARG A 161 -7.81 14.52 23.32
N LEU A 162 -8.75 14.17 22.42
CA LEU A 162 -8.44 13.41 21.21
C LEU A 162 -7.32 14.05 20.37
N PRO A 163 -7.31 15.38 20.12
CA PRO A 163 -6.22 16.02 19.38
C PRO A 163 -4.86 15.83 20.06
N ASP A 164 -4.79 16.00 21.39
CA ASP A 164 -3.54 15.84 22.15
C ASP A 164 -3.01 14.39 22.05
N TRP A 165 -3.91 13.41 22.09
CA TRP A 165 -3.53 12.01 21.91
C TRP A 165 -3.02 11.72 20.50
N LEU A 166 -3.64 12.30 19.47
CA LEU A 166 -3.21 12.17 18.08
C LEU A 166 -1.85 12.83 17.86
N ASP A 167 -1.60 14.00 18.46
CA ASP A 167 -0.32 14.68 18.43
C ASP A 167 0.78 13.86 19.11
N ALA A 168 0.48 13.26 20.27
CA ALA A 168 1.40 12.37 20.95
C ALA A 168 1.74 11.13 20.11
N LEU A 169 0.76 10.55 19.41
CA LEU A 169 0.97 9.42 18.50
C LEU A 169 1.81 9.82 17.30
N ALA A 170 1.52 10.96 16.66
CA ALA A 170 2.30 11.48 15.54
C ALA A 170 3.76 11.79 15.93
N ALA A 171 3.97 12.33 17.13
CA ALA A 171 5.31 12.65 17.65
C ALA A 171 6.21 11.42 17.85
N THR A 172 5.65 10.20 17.87
CA THR A 172 6.46 8.97 17.96
C THR A 172 7.28 8.70 16.70
N GLY A 173 6.94 9.33 15.57
CA GLY A 173 7.58 9.09 14.27
C GLY A 173 7.36 7.69 13.69
N ARG A 174 6.51 6.87 14.32
CA ARG A 174 6.10 5.55 13.82
C ARG A 174 4.81 5.69 13.02
N PRO A 175 4.57 4.85 12.01
CA PRO A 175 3.26 4.78 11.37
C PRO A 175 2.18 4.41 12.40
N VAL A 176 1.00 5.00 12.29
CA VAL A 176 -0.09 4.80 13.27
C VAL A 176 -1.33 4.35 12.53
N VAL A 177 -1.91 3.24 12.97
CA VAL A 177 -3.15 2.69 12.43
C VAL A 177 -4.19 2.62 13.55
N LEU A 178 -5.25 3.39 13.38
CA LEU A 178 -6.38 3.45 14.29
C LEU A 178 -7.43 2.42 13.86
N THR A 179 -7.83 1.58 14.79
CA THR A 179 -9.03 0.74 14.72
C THR A 179 -10.07 1.36 15.65
N VAL A 180 -11.36 1.21 15.34
CA VAL A 180 -12.42 1.92 16.05
C VAL A 180 -13.49 0.97 16.54
N ASP A 181 -14.01 1.21 17.74
CA ASP A 181 -15.25 0.57 18.16
C ASP A 181 -16.42 1.07 17.31
N PRO A 182 -17.45 0.23 17.09
CA PRO A 182 -18.62 0.62 16.30
C PRO A 182 -19.36 1.80 16.91
N ALA A 183 -19.83 2.72 16.06
CA ALA A 183 -20.76 3.76 16.47
C ALA A 183 -22.07 3.13 16.98
N PRO A 184 -22.70 3.68 18.04
CA PRO A 184 -23.99 3.22 18.51
C PRO A 184 -25.04 3.35 17.41
N SER A 185 -25.60 2.22 16.99
CA SER A 185 -26.68 2.17 16.02
C SER A 185 -27.95 1.61 16.66
N PRO A 186 -29.12 2.29 16.54
CA PRO A 186 -30.39 1.77 17.01
C PRO A 186 -31.02 0.75 16.03
N VAL A 187 -30.51 0.67 14.79
CA VAL A 187 -31.07 -0.20 13.76
C VAL A 187 -30.66 -1.65 14.01
N ARG A 188 -31.63 -2.56 13.94
CA ARG A 188 -31.42 -4.01 14.04
C ARG A 188 -32.01 -4.69 12.82
N ALA A 189 -31.25 -5.59 12.21
CA ALA A 189 -31.68 -6.33 11.04
C ALA A 189 -32.39 -7.63 11.43
N GLY A 190 -33.27 -8.13 10.56
CA GLY A 190 -34.03 -9.36 10.80
C GLY A 190 -33.22 -10.66 10.59
N THR A 191 -32.02 -10.59 9.99
CA THR A 191 -31.14 -11.74 9.75
C THR A 191 -29.73 -11.47 10.27
N GLY A 192 -29.00 -12.54 10.59
CA GLY A 192 -27.62 -12.45 11.09
C GLY A 192 -26.66 -11.79 10.10
N ASP A 193 -26.74 -12.17 8.82
CA ASP A 193 -25.88 -11.60 7.77
C ASP A 193 -26.10 -10.10 7.56
N ALA A 194 -27.37 -9.66 7.59
CA ALA A 194 -27.70 -8.25 7.49
C ALA A 194 -27.28 -7.49 8.75
N GLN A 195 -27.40 -8.10 9.93
CA GLN A 195 -26.92 -7.51 11.18
C GLN A 195 -25.40 -7.35 11.16
N ARG A 196 -24.66 -8.37 10.68
CA ARG A 196 -23.20 -8.32 10.51
C ARG A 196 -22.78 -7.18 9.60
N GLN A 197 -23.45 -7.00 8.46
CA GLN A 197 -23.16 -5.87 7.57
C GLN A 197 -23.46 -4.52 8.25
N GLY A 198 -24.54 -4.44 9.05
CA GLY A 198 -24.83 -3.27 9.88
C GLY A 198 -23.74 -2.97 10.91
N ASP A 199 -23.20 -4.00 11.57
CA ASP A 199 -22.12 -3.86 12.55
C ASP A 199 -20.83 -3.31 11.90
N LEU A 200 -20.47 -3.82 10.71
CA LEU A 200 -19.31 -3.32 9.95
C LEU A 200 -19.51 -1.88 9.49
N LEU A 201 -20.70 -1.53 8.99
CA LEU A 201 -21.05 -0.16 8.63
C LEU A 201 -20.97 0.78 9.84
N ALA A 202 -21.37 0.33 11.03
CA ALA A 202 -21.25 1.13 12.25
C ALA A 202 -19.78 1.41 12.62
N MET A 203 -18.87 0.47 12.37
CA MET A 203 -17.43 0.71 12.51
C MET A 203 -16.91 1.67 11.44
N GLU A 204 -17.32 1.53 10.18
CA GLU A 204 -16.92 2.46 9.11
C GLU A 204 -17.43 3.89 9.40
N GLN A 205 -18.67 4.04 9.87
CA GLN A 205 -19.20 5.31 10.33
C GLN A 205 -18.36 5.92 11.46
N ALA A 206 -17.90 5.09 12.41
CA ALA A 206 -17.01 5.56 13.46
C ALA A 206 -15.63 6.00 12.93
N ALA A 207 -15.09 5.29 11.94
CA ALA A 207 -13.82 5.64 11.29
C ALA A 207 -13.93 7.02 10.61
N TRP A 208 -15.01 7.26 9.86
CA TRP A 208 -15.29 8.56 9.25
C TRP A 208 -15.54 9.65 10.28
N ALA A 209 -16.20 9.34 11.40
CA ALA A 209 -16.41 10.29 12.48
C ALA A 209 -15.08 10.75 13.10
N ILE A 210 -14.12 9.85 13.31
CA ILE A 210 -12.76 10.20 13.78
C ILE A 210 -12.00 11.00 12.72
N ALA A 211 -12.05 10.60 11.44
CA ALA A 211 -11.39 11.33 10.37
C ALA A 211 -11.91 12.78 10.26
N GLY A 212 -13.18 13.02 10.59
CA GLY A 212 -13.76 14.36 10.70
C GLY A 212 -13.25 15.20 11.88
N ARG A 213 -12.48 14.62 12.82
CA ARG A 213 -11.90 15.32 13.97
C ARG A 213 -10.52 15.90 13.67
N ASP A 214 -9.79 15.33 12.72
CA ASP A 214 -8.41 15.74 12.39
C ASP A 214 -8.10 15.48 10.90
N ALA A 215 -7.72 16.54 10.18
CA ALA A 215 -7.47 16.49 8.74
C ALA A 215 -6.26 15.63 8.33
N ARG A 216 -5.39 15.24 9.28
CA ARG A 216 -4.25 14.36 9.02
C ARG A 216 -4.67 12.89 8.91
N ILE A 217 -5.87 12.54 9.38
CA ILE A 217 -6.34 11.16 9.42
C ILE A 217 -6.87 10.75 8.04
N CYS A 218 -6.29 9.71 7.46
CA CYS A 218 -6.79 9.09 6.23
C CYS A 218 -7.60 7.83 6.55
N VAL A 219 -8.82 7.73 5.98
CA VAL A 219 -9.60 6.49 6.06
C VAL A 219 -9.04 5.50 5.05
N VAL A 220 -8.78 4.26 5.50
CA VAL A 220 -8.28 3.18 4.66
C VAL A 220 -9.25 2.00 4.67
N GLU A 221 -9.66 1.57 3.49
CA GLU A 221 -10.63 0.47 3.29
C GLU A 221 -9.97 -0.78 2.70
N SER A 222 -8.78 -0.62 2.11
CA SER A 222 -8.05 -1.71 1.46
C SER A 222 -6.66 -1.92 2.04
N ARG A 223 -6.11 -3.13 1.87
CA ARG A 223 -4.73 -3.45 2.27
C ARG A 223 -3.71 -2.57 1.53
N THR A 224 -3.97 -2.24 0.26
CA THR A 224 -3.12 -1.35 -0.53
C THR A 224 -3.06 0.06 0.05
N GLU A 225 -4.22 0.63 0.39
CA GLU A 225 -4.30 1.95 1.05
C GLU A 225 -3.63 1.95 2.42
N LEU A 226 -3.83 0.87 3.19
CA LEU A 226 -3.21 0.68 4.50
C LEU A 226 -1.69 0.63 4.42
N ASN A 227 -1.13 -0.18 3.51
CA ASN A 227 0.31 -0.27 3.31
C ASN A 227 0.89 1.07 2.83
N TYR A 228 0.16 1.77 1.95
CA TYR A 228 0.55 3.11 1.52
C TYR A 228 0.60 4.10 2.70
N ALA A 229 -0.43 4.10 3.55
CA ALA A 229 -0.46 4.96 4.73
C ALA A 229 0.67 4.62 5.73
N ILE A 230 1.00 3.33 5.89
CA ILE A 230 2.13 2.88 6.72
C ILE A 230 3.46 3.38 6.15
N ASP A 231 3.69 3.19 4.84
CA ASP A 231 4.92 3.61 4.16
C ASP A 231 5.14 5.13 4.22
N GLN A 232 4.06 5.91 4.22
CA GLN A 232 4.12 7.38 4.31
C GLN A 232 4.06 7.89 5.77
N ALA A 233 3.99 6.98 6.76
CA ALA A 233 3.81 7.30 8.17
C ALA A 233 2.61 8.23 8.44
N PHE A 234 1.53 8.05 7.68
CA PHE A 234 0.27 8.76 7.89
C PHE A 234 -0.49 8.19 9.08
N LEU A 235 -1.33 9.03 9.68
CA LEU A 235 -2.35 8.60 10.63
C LEU A 235 -3.48 7.93 9.85
N ALA A 236 -3.51 6.60 9.82
CA ALA A 236 -4.57 5.86 9.14
C ALA A 236 -5.69 5.49 10.12
N VAL A 237 -6.94 5.49 9.68
CA VAL A 237 -8.06 4.86 10.39
C VAL A 237 -8.71 3.80 9.51
N TRP A 238 -8.85 2.59 10.06
CA TRP A 238 -9.32 1.43 9.32
C TRP A 238 -10.85 1.40 9.21
N ALA A 239 -11.36 1.38 7.98
CA ALA A 239 -12.73 1.08 7.63
C ALA A 239 -12.85 -0.41 7.26
N PRO A 240 -13.47 -1.25 8.11
CA PRO A 240 -13.24 -2.70 8.08
C PRO A 240 -13.95 -3.48 6.98
N GLY A 241 -15.05 -2.97 6.42
CA GLY A 241 -15.98 -3.80 5.68
C GLY A 241 -15.36 -4.47 4.46
N ARG A 242 -14.53 -3.78 3.68
CA ARG A 242 -13.92 -4.35 2.48
C ARG A 242 -12.89 -5.45 2.80
N ILE A 243 -12.04 -5.26 3.82
CA ILE A 243 -11.06 -6.28 4.24
C ILE A 243 -11.78 -7.47 4.90
N VAL A 244 -12.70 -7.21 5.83
CA VAL A 244 -13.39 -8.27 6.59
C VAL A 244 -14.25 -9.13 5.68
N ARG A 245 -15.04 -8.55 4.76
CA ARG A 245 -15.89 -9.35 3.84
C ARG A 245 -15.10 -10.27 2.92
N ARG A 246 -13.85 -9.94 2.63
CA ARG A 246 -12.95 -10.71 1.77
C ARG A 246 -12.05 -11.67 2.55
N ALA A 247 -12.08 -11.66 3.88
CA ALA A 247 -11.27 -12.56 4.68
C ALA A 247 -11.63 -14.01 4.39
N GLN A 248 -10.64 -14.90 4.26
CA GLN A 248 -10.88 -16.33 4.00
C GLN A 248 -11.45 -17.03 5.24
N ASP A 249 -10.99 -16.67 6.44
CA ASP A 249 -11.48 -17.21 7.71
C ASP A 249 -12.93 -16.77 7.96
N ARG A 250 -13.83 -17.75 8.06
CA ARG A 250 -15.24 -17.53 8.34
C ARG A 250 -15.46 -16.85 9.69
N ARG A 251 -14.63 -17.14 10.71
CA ARG A 251 -14.74 -16.50 12.01
C ARG A 251 -14.51 -15.00 11.90
N VAL A 252 -13.57 -14.57 11.06
CA VAL A 252 -13.33 -13.16 10.79
C VAL A 252 -14.54 -12.55 10.09
N ARG A 253 -15.13 -13.23 9.11
CA ARG A 253 -16.31 -12.73 8.39
C ARG A 253 -17.55 -12.65 9.27
N ASP A 254 -17.78 -13.63 10.13
CA ASP A 254 -19.10 -13.86 10.74
C ASP A 254 -19.10 -13.61 12.26
N ASP A 255 -17.98 -13.84 12.96
CA ASP A 255 -17.96 -14.01 14.43
C ASP A 255 -17.14 -12.94 15.18
N LEU A 256 -15.97 -12.53 14.68
CA LEU A 256 -15.12 -11.56 15.37
C LEU A 256 -15.78 -10.17 15.45
N ARG A 257 -15.73 -9.55 16.63
CA ARG A 257 -16.31 -8.23 16.94
C ARG A 257 -15.34 -7.39 17.77
N GLY A 258 -15.52 -6.07 17.74
CA GLY A 258 -14.82 -5.11 18.62
C GLY A 258 -13.32 -5.37 18.74
N ARG A 259 -12.83 -5.50 19.98
CA ARG A 259 -11.41 -5.75 20.29
C ARG A 259 -10.86 -7.01 19.62
N ASP A 260 -11.62 -8.09 19.50
CA ASP A 260 -11.12 -9.33 18.89
C ASP A 260 -10.90 -9.16 17.39
N LEU A 261 -11.78 -8.39 16.72
CA LEU A 261 -11.60 -8.04 15.32
C LEU A 261 -10.42 -7.09 15.12
N ALA A 262 -10.24 -6.12 16.02
CA ALA A 262 -9.09 -5.23 16.01
C ALA A 262 -7.76 -5.97 16.27
N ALA A 263 -7.77 -6.96 17.17
CA ALA A 263 -6.60 -7.78 17.48
C ALA A 263 -6.24 -8.69 16.30
N TRP A 264 -7.24 -9.30 15.65
CA TRP A 264 -7.02 -10.02 14.39
C TRP A 264 -6.38 -9.12 13.33
N PHE A 265 -6.89 -7.90 13.16
CA PHE A 265 -6.35 -6.94 12.20
C PHE A 265 -4.92 -6.49 12.56
N ALA A 266 -4.63 -6.25 13.84
CA ALA A 266 -3.27 -5.96 14.31
C ALA A 266 -2.31 -7.11 13.99
N GLY A 267 -2.75 -8.36 14.19
CA GLY A 267 -1.99 -9.55 13.82
C GLY A 267 -1.68 -9.63 12.32
N GLN A 268 -2.57 -9.15 11.45
CA GLN A 268 -2.30 -9.05 10.00
C GLN A 268 -1.16 -8.05 9.68
N LEU A 269 -0.88 -7.10 10.56
CA LEU A 269 0.20 -6.13 10.45
C LEU A 269 1.48 -6.55 11.19
N GLY A 270 1.51 -7.77 11.76
CA GLY A 270 2.62 -8.25 12.57
C GLY A 270 2.75 -7.54 13.92
N VAL A 271 1.66 -6.97 14.43
CA VAL A 271 1.61 -6.24 15.70
C VAL A 271 0.87 -7.07 16.74
N GLU A 272 1.57 -7.45 17.82
CA GLU A 272 1.00 -8.25 18.92
C GLU A 272 0.40 -7.37 20.03
N ASP A 273 0.88 -6.14 20.19
CA ASP A 273 0.47 -5.22 21.25
C ASP A 273 -0.61 -4.23 20.77
N LEU A 274 -1.88 -4.66 20.78
CA LEU A 274 -3.03 -3.78 20.53
C LEU A 274 -3.30 -2.90 21.77
N ARG A 275 -3.00 -1.61 21.63
CA ARG A 275 -3.19 -0.60 22.69
C ARG A 275 -4.54 0.07 22.55
N VAL A 276 -5.10 0.55 23.66
CA VAL A 276 -6.38 1.27 23.67
C VAL A 276 -6.12 2.74 23.91
N LEU A 277 -6.67 3.59 23.05
CA LEU A 277 -6.56 5.04 23.18
C LEU A 277 -7.32 5.49 24.43
N GLY A 278 -6.67 6.28 25.30
CA GLY A 278 -7.26 6.78 26.53
C GLY A 278 -7.30 5.78 27.70
N ALA A 279 -6.83 4.54 27.52
CA ALA A 279 -6.57 3.65 28.66
C ALA A 279 -5.30 4.09 29.41
N PRO A 280 -5.24 3.99 30.74
CA PRO A 280 -3.99 4.19 31.47
C PRO A 280 -2.95 3.18 30.95
N LEU A 281 -1.72 3.64 30.68
CA LEU A 281 -0.59 2.77 30.34
C LEU A 281 -0.48 1.71 31.44
N ALA A 282 -0.74 0.44 31.11
CA ALA A 282 -0.44 -0.64 32.03
C ALA A 282 1.08 -0.62 32.28
N GLU A 283 1.48 -0.46 33.54
CA GLU A 283 2.89 -0.58 33.91
C GLU A 283 3.40 -1.95 33.45
N PRO A 284 4.63 -2.04 32.91
CA PRO A 284 5.18 -3.31 32.50
C PRO A 284 5.20 -4.23 33.71
N ALA A 285 4.57 -5.40 33.58
CA ALA A 285 4.56 -6.42 34.61
C ALA A 285 6.02 -6.74 34.97
N CYS A 286 6.43 -6.38 36.19
CA CYS A 286 7.68 -6.82 36.76
C CYS A 286 7.65 -8.35 36.78
N ALA A 287 8.45 -8.98 35.91
CA ALA A 287 8.58 -10.43 35.88
C ALA A 287 9.15 -10.94 37.22
N PRO A 288 8.72 -12.13 37.69
CA PRO A 288 9.18 -12.70 38.96
C PRO A 288 10.64 -13.16 38.92
#